data_AF-A0A0W7WN63-F1
#
_entry.id   AF-A0A0W7WN63-F1
#
_cell.length_a   1.000
_cell.length_b   1.000
_cell.length_c   1.000
_cell.angle_alpha   90.00
_cell.angle_beta   90.00
_cell.angle_gamma   90.00
#
_symmetry.space_group_name_H-M   'P 1'
#
loop_
_entity.id
_entity.type
_entity.pdbx_description
1 polymer ?
#
loop_
_entity_poly.entity_id
_entity_poly.type
_entity_poly.pdbx_seq_one_letter_code
_entity_poly.pdbx_strand_id
1 'polypeptide(L)'
;MLEEGTTYRFRYIAPAIAEEGVDFLAVAGDMEALCTTQALPYLARQGHDAERVVITLMQEPVDFGVMSPGVTQFFESYEVREGRCIWEAF
;
A
#
# COMPACT_ATOMS: atom_id res chain seq x y z
N MET A 1 -17.37 -17.70 11.76
CA MET A 1 -16.75 -17.57 10.44
C MET A 1 -16.13 -16.18 10.46
N LEU A 2 -14.80 -16.06 10.49
CA LEU A 2 -14.18 -14.74 10.41
C LEU A 2 -14.48 -14.27 8.98
N GLU A 3 -15.29 -13.22 8.84
CA GLU A 3 -15.44 -12.57 7.54
C GLU A 3 -14.10 -11.88 7.26
N GLU A 4 -13.21 -12.59 6.56
CA GLU A 4 -11.97 -11.99 6.05
C GLU A 4 -12.36 -11.04 4.94
N GLY A 5 -12.41 -9.75 5.27
CA GLY A 5 -12.80 -8.72 4.34
C GLY A 5 -11.96 -8.69 3.06
N THR A 6 -12.58 -8.32 1.95
CA THR A 6 -11.89 -8.33 0.65
C THR A 6 -10.70 -7.38 0.67
N THR A 7 -9.50 -7.94 0.55
CA THR A 7 -8.23 -7.21 0.62
C THR A 7 -7.59 -7.08 -0.76
N TYR A 8 -7.31 -5.83 -1.17
CA TYR A 8 -6.58 -5.53 -2.40
C TYR A 8 -5.17 -5.02 -2.10
N ARG A 9 -4.20 -5.39 -2.94
CA ARG A 9 -2.80 -4.99 -2.78
C ARG A 9 -2.35 -4.18 -3.99
N PHE A 10 -1.81 -3.00 -3.73
CA PHE A 10 -1.25 -2.11 -4.74
C PHE A 10 0.24 -1.96 -4.50
N ARG A 11 1.03 -2.21 -5.55
CA ARG A 11 2.49 -2.20 -5.49
C ARG A 11 3.00 -1.09 -6.39
N TYR A 12 3.79 -0.18 -5.82
CA TYR A 12 4.37 0.96 -6.51
C TYR A 12 5.89 0.88 -6.47
N ILE A 13 6.52 1.33 -7.56
CA ILE A 13 7.98 1.45 -7.65
C ILE A 13 8.36 2.88 -7.31
N ALA A 14 9.20 3.05 -6.30
CA ALA A 14 9.67 4.33 -5.79
C ALA A 14 11.17 4.22 -5.44
N PRO A 15 12.09 4.38 -6.41
CA PRO A 15 13.52 4.18 -6.18
C PRO A 15 14.12 5.08 -5.09
N ALA A 16 13.54 6.27 -4.89
CA ALA A 16 13.99 7.25 -3.89
C ALA A 16 13.85 6.76 -2.44
N ILE A 17 13.03 5.73 -2.16
CA ILE A 17 12.88 5.19 -0.80
C ILE A 17 14.12 4.45 -0.30
N ALA A 18 15.08 4.21 -1.17
CA ALA A 18 16.38 3.61 -0.84
C ALA A 18 17.44 4.65 -0.44
N GLU A 19 17.11 5.94 -0.51
CA GLU A 19 18.01 7.00 -0.09
C GLU A 19 18.24 6.97 1.43
N GLU A 20 19.44 7.37 1.85
CA GLU A 20 19.81 7.35 3.26
C GLU A 20 18.94 8.32 4.06
N GLY A 21 18.39 7.84 5.18
CA GLY A 21 17.53 8.63 6.06
C GLY A 21 16.04 8.63 5.67
N VAL A 22 15.65 7.95 4.58
CA VAL A 22 14.23 7.70 4.31
C VAL A 22 13.74 6.57 5.21
N ASP A 23 12.85 6.90 6.14
CA ASP A 23 12.19 5.96 7.03
C ASP A 23 10.68 5.87 6.73
N PHE A 24 9.97 5.09 7.53
CA PHE A 24 8.54 4.91 7.37
C PHE A 24 7.75 6.23 7.50
N LEU A 25 8.14 7.12 8.42
CA LEU A 25 7.45 8.38 8.65
C LEU A 25 7.57 9.31 7.43
N ALA A 26 8.73 9.27 6.75
CA ALA A 26 8.94 10.02 5.52
C ALA A 26 8.01 9.60 4.38
N VAL A 27 7.59 8.33 4.33
CA VAL A 27 6.77 7.79 3.22
C VAL A 27 5.30 7.56 3.57
N ALA A 28 4.93 7.58 4.85
CA ALA A 28 3.56 7.28 5.29
C ALA A 28 2.49 8.16 4.62
N GLY A 29 2.78 9.46 4.49
CA GLY A 29 1.89 10.41 3.81
C GLY A 29 1.72 10.10 2.32
N ASP A 30 2.79 9.68 1.64
CA ASP A 30 2.73 9.27 0.24
C ASP A 30 1.90 8.00 0.06
N MET A 31 2.02 7.03 0.97
CA MET A 31 1.24 5.79 0.94
C MET A 31 -0.26 6.05 1.11
N GLU A 32 -0.64 6.96 2.02
CA GLU A 32 -2.03 7.36 2.21
C GLU A 32 -2.57 8.11 0.98
N ALA A 33 -1.76 9.01 0.42
CA ALA A 33 -2.09 9.74 -0.80
C ALA A 33 -2.30 8.80 -1.99
N LEU A 34 -1.43 7.80 -2.17
CA LEU A 34 -1.58 6.77 -3.21
C LEU A 34 -2.85 5.94 -3.00
N CYS A 35 -3.17 5.58 -1.76
CA CYS A 35 -4.39 4.86 -1.45
C CYS A 35 -5.63 5.65 -1.87
N THR A 36 -5.71 6.91 -1.46
CA THR A 36 -6.88 7.77 -1.66
C THR A 36 -7.02 8.23 -3.12
N THR A 37 -5.91 8.57 -3.78
CA THR A 37 -5.93 9.21 -5.10
C THR A 37 -5.74 8.25 -6.27
N GLN A 38 -5.23 7.04 -6.04
CA GLN A 38 -4.98 6.05 -7.08
C GLN A 38 -5.73 4.74 -6.83
N ALA A 39 -5.51 4.11 -5.68
CA ALA A 39 -6.03 2.76 -5.41
C ALA A 39 -7.56 2.74 -5.35
N LEU A 40 -8.18 3.60 -4.53
CA LEU A 40 -9.65 3.65 -4.41
C LEU A 40 -10.35 4.03 -5.72
N PRO A 41 -9.93 5.08 -6.46
CA PRO A 41 -10.52 5.39 -7.76
C PRO A 41 -10.38 4.26 -8.77
N TYR A 42 -9.26 3.52 -8.75
CA TYR A 42 -9.07 2.35 -9.60
C TYR A 42 -10.09 1.26 -9.26
N LEU A 43 -10.24 0.89 -7.99
CA LEU A 43 -11.20 -0.13 -7.55
C LEU A 43 -12.64 0.25 -7.91
N ALA A 44 -13.02 1.49 -7.65
CA ALA A 44 -14.35 2.01 -7.99
C ALA A 44 -14.63 1.88 -9.49
N ARG A 45 -13.65 2.20 -10.36
CA ARG A 45 -13.78 2.02 -11.82
C ARG A 45 -13.91 0.56 -12.26
N GLN A 46 -13.34 -0.38 -11.50
CA GLN A 46 -13.46 -1.81 -11.76
C GLN A 46 -14.73 -2.42 -11.13
N GLY A 47 -15.52 -1.63 -10.39
CA GLY A 47 -16.69 -2.13 -9.66
C GLY A 47 -16.33 -3.04 -8.49
N HIS A 48 -15.13 -2.85 -7.93
CA HIS A 48 -14.66 -3.57 -6.75
C HIS A 48 -14.88 -2.74 -5.50
N ASP A 49 -15.43 -3.39 -4.47
CA ASP A 49 -15.49 -2.85 -3.13
C ASP A 49 -14.42 -3.54 -2.28
N ALA A 50 -13.56 -2.75 -1.66
CA ALA A 50 -12.46 -3.25 -0.84
C ALA A 50 -12.76 -2.90 0.61
N GLU A 51 -12.55 -3.86 1.51
CA GLU A 51 -12.61 -3.59 2.95
C GLU A 51 -11.23 -3.16 3.47
N ARG A 52 -10.17 -3.64 2.80
CA ARG A 52 -8.79 -3.32 3.14
C ARG A 52 -7.94 -3.13 1.88
N VAL A 53 -7.11 -2.11 1.91
CA VAL A 53 -6.12 -1.82 0.87
C VAL A 53 -4.74 -1.84 1.48
N VAL A 54 -3.85 -2.65 0.91
CA VAL A 54 -2.43 -2.64 1.28
C VAL A 54 -1.67 -1.89 0.20
N ILE A 55 -0.97 -0.84 0.60
CA ILE A 55 -0.03 -0.11 -0.24
C ILE A 55 1.37 -0.63 0.03
N THR A 56 2.11 -0.92 -1.03
CA THR A 56 3.52 -1.30 -0.95
C THR A 56 4.34 -0.35 -1.80
N LEU A 57 5.32 0.31 -1.19
CA LEU A 57 6.37 1.02 -1.90
C LEU A 57 7.60 0.11 -1.99
N MET A 58 8.19 0.02 -3.18
CA MET A 58 9.36 -0.82 -3.43
C MET A 58 10.39 0.00 -4.19
N GLN A 59 11.66 -0.06 -3.77
CA GLN A 59 12.76 0.59 -4.48
C GLN A 59 12.82 0.13 -5.94
N GLU A 60 12.62 -1.16 -6.17
CA GLU A 60 12.62 -1.79 -7.49
C GLU A 60 11.63 -2.97 -7.52
N PRO A 61 11.30 -3.51 -8.71
CA PRO A 61 10.39 -4.66 -8.81
C PRO A 61 10.92 -5.87 -8.03
N VAL A 62 10.05 -6.46 -7.21
CA VAL A 62 10.36 -7.68 -6.44
C VAL A 62 9.48 -8.83 -6.95
N ASP A 63 10.12 -9.93 -7.31
CA ASP A 63 9.40 -11.12 -7.76
C ASP A 63 8.74 -11.86 -6.60
N PHE A 64 7.52 -12.34 -6.85
CA PHE A 64 6.78 -13.08 -5.84
C PHE A 64 7.49 -14.40 -5.50
N GLY A 65 7.67 -14.66 -4.20
CA GLY A 65 8.36 -15.87 -3.71
C GLY A 65 9.88 -15.81 -3.79
N VAL A 66 10.46 -14.69 -4.26
CA VAL A 66 11.91 -14.50 -4.34
C VAL A 66 12.38 -13.61 -3.20
N MET A 67 13.33 -14.12 -2.40
CA MET A 67 14.00 -13.29 -1.41
C MET A 67 14.83 -12.22 -2.11
N SER A 68 14.53 -10.96 -1.82
CA SER A 68 15.25 -9.80 -2.37
C SER A 68 15.94 -9.03 -1.24
N PRO A 69 16.94 -9.63 -0.57
CA PRO A 69 17.68 -8.95 0.49
C PRO A 69 18.40 -7.72 -0.08
N GLY A 70 18.21 -6.56 0.57
CA GLY A 70 18.78 -5.29 0.12
C GLY A 70 17.84 -4.41 -0.69
N VAL A 71 16.65 -4.89 -1.05
CA VAL A 71 15.61 -4.06 -1.68
C VAL A 71 14.72 -3.47 -0.59
N THR A 72 14.77 -2.14 -0.43
CA THR A 72 13.92 -1.44 0.53
C THR A 72 12.45 -1.53 0.11
N GLN A 73 11.59 -1.90 1.05
CA GLN A 73 10.15 -1.98 0.86
C GLN A 73 9.42 -1.47 2.11
N PHE A 74 8.40 -0.65 1.90
CA PHE A 74 7.49 -0.19 2.95
C PHE A 74 6.08 -0.73 2.66
N PHE A 75 5.40 -1.15 3.72
CA PHE A 75 4.05 -1.74 3.65
C PHE A 75 3.15 -0.99 4.63
N GLU A 76 1.97 -0.61 4.16
CA GLU A 76 0.92 -0.07 5.03
C GLU A 76 -0.44 -0.63 4.62
N SER A 77 -1.26 -0.96 5.60
CA SER A 77 -2.61 -1.45 5.44
C SER A 77 -3.61 -0.39 5.91
N TYR A 78 -4.56 -0.06 5.03
CA TYR A 78 -5.63 0.87 5.31
C TYR A 78 -6.96 0.14 5.33
N GLU A 79 -7.78 0.44 6.34
CA GLU A 79 -9.18 0.09 6.33
C GLU A 79 -9.93 1.06 5.41
N VAL A 80 -10.80 0.55 4.53
CA VAL A 80 -11.60 1.39 3.65
C VAL A 80 -12.92 1.71 4.33
N ARG A 81 -13.15 2.99 4.61
CA ARG A 81 -14.40 3.51 5.18
C ARG A 81 -14.85 4.74 4.42
N GLU A 82 -16.06 4.70 3.90
CA GLU A 82 -16.69 5.85 3.22
C GLU A 82 -15.81 6.45 2.10
N GLY A 83 -15.11 5.59 1.34
CA GLY A 83 -14.21 6.04 0.28
C GLY A 83 -12.93 6.72 0.76
N ARG A 84 -12.54 6.51 2.03
CA ARG A 84 -11.27 6.96 2.61
C ARG A 84 -10.44 5.79 3.07
N CYS A 85 -9.12 5.96 3.00
CA CYS A 85 -8.15 5.02 3.55
C CYS A 85 -7.85 5.42 4.99
N ILE A 86 -8.39 4.68 5.95
CA ILE A 86 -8.20 4.93 7.38
C ILE A 86 -7.01 4.10 7.84
N TRP A 87 -5.99 4.78 8.33
CA TRP A 87 -4.89 4.12 9.01
C TRP A 87 -5.34 3.65 10.39
N GLU A 88 -5.13 2.37 10.69
CA GLU A 88 -5.33 1.82 12.03
C GLU A 88 -3.96 1.59 12.65
N ALA A 89 -3.61 2.40 13.64
CA ALA A 89 -2.46 2.12 14.48
C ALA A 89 -2.76 0.83 15.27
N PHE A 90 -2.04 -0.25 14.95
CA PHE A 90 -2.08 -1.50 15.72
C PHE A 90 -1.39 -1.37 17.08
#